data_AF-A0A7J6WW32-F1
#
_entry.id   AF-A0A7J6WW32-F1
#
_cell.length_a   1.000
_cell.length_b   1.000
_cell.length_c   1.000
_cell.angle_alpha   90.00
_cell.angle_beta   90.00
_cell.angle_gamma   90.00
#
_symmetry.space_group_name_H-M   'P 1'
#
loop_
_entity.id
_entity.type
_entity.pdbx_description
1 polymer ?
#
loop_
_entity_poly.entity_id
_entity_poly.type
_entity_poly.pdbx_seq_one_letter_code
_entity_poly.pdbx_strand_id
1 'polypeptide(L)'
;ALSNGRYKSCLHRAVVNRNKERRSVAFFVCPKEDKVVRPPEDLVDMAREGTRKYPDFTWSLFFEFTQKHYRADVSTLQSFTHWLLSSSNSPPPTT
;
A
#
# COMPACT_ATOMS: atom_id res chain seq x y z
N ALA A 1 -2.21 -2.97 4.79
CA ALA A 1 -3.32 -3.64 4.10
C ALA A 1 -3.48 -5.09 4.54
N LEU A 2 -2.56 -6.01 4.18
CA LEU A 2 -2.67 -7.45 4.52
C LEU A 2 -2.82 -7.75 6.01
N SER A 3 -2.10 -7.04 6.88
CA SER A 3 -2.18 -7.26 8.33
C SER A 3 -3.38 -6.55 8.99
N ASN A 4 -4.34 -6.03 8.22
CA ASN A 4 -5.41 -5.14 8.67
C ASN A 4 -4.94 -3.99 9.60
N GLY A 5 -3.73 -3.45 9.36
CA GLY A 5 -3.14 -2.37 10.16
C GLY A 5 -2.38 -2.79 11.42
N ARG A 6 -2.30 -4.10 11.74
CA ARG A 6 -1.51 -4.63 12.87
C ARG A 6 -0.01 -4.37 12.72
N TYR A 7 0.54 -4.52 11.52
CA TYR A 7 1.90 -4.12 11.19
C TYR A 7 1.89 -2.80 10.43
N LYS A 8 2.75 -1.88 10.85
CA LYS A 8 2.88 -0.54 10.30
C LYS A 8 4.12 -0.46 9.43
N SER A 9 3.99 0.14 8.25
CA SER A 9 5.14 0.43 7.39
C SER A 9 6.04 1.48 8.05
N CYS A 10 7.35 1.21 8.11
CA CYS A 10 8.31 2.11 8.76
C CYS A 10 8.89 3.12 7.77
N LEU A 11 8.90 4.40 8.16
CA LEU A 11 9.67 5.42 7.46
C LEU A 11 11.16 5.22 7.74
N HIS A 12 11.96 5.18 6.68
CA HIS A 12 13.40 5.06 6.77
C HIS A 12 14.07 5.94 5.72
N ARG A 13 15.31 6.37 6.00
CA ARG A 13 16.11 7.22 5.12
C ARG A 13 17.58 6.83 5.21
N ALA A 14 18.26 6.80 4.06
CA ALA A 14 19.72 6.77 4.02
C ALA A 14 20.26 8.20 4.03
N VAL A 15 21.25 8.47 4.89
CA VAL A 15 21.95 9.76 4.95
C VAL A 15 23.35 9.63 4.36
N VAL A 16 23.84 10.70 3.75
CA VAL A 16 25.17 10.76 3.13
C VAL A 16 26.21 11.30 4.11
N ASN A 17 27.48 10.97 3.89
CA ASN A 17 28.60 11.58 4.61
C ASN A 17 29.74 11.88 3.61
N ARG A 18 30.62 12.81 3.98
CA ARG A 18 31.73 13.27 3.12
C ARG A 18 33.00 12.40 3.19
N ASN A 19 33.04 11.44 4.12
CA ASN A 19 34.26 10.76 4.52
C ASN A 19 34.42 9.39 3.87
N LYS A 20 33.32 8.65 3.69
CA LYS A 20 33.36 7.28 3.20
C LYS A 20 32.05 6.90 2.49
N GLU A 21 32.18 6.16 1.40
CA GLU A 21 31.06 5.61 0.65
C GLU A 21 30.35 4.49 1.43
N ARG A 22 29.03 4.42 1.28
CA ARG A 22 28.19 3.33 1.80
C ARG A 22 27.62 2.55 0.62
N ARG A 23 27.86 1.24 0.58
CA ARG A 23 27.26 0.32 -0.38
C ARG A 23 26.22 -0.55 0.32
N SER A 24 25.06 -0.73 -0.29
CA SER A 24 24.00 -1.60 0.23
C SER A 24 23.19 -2.22 -0.90
N VAL A 25 22.72 -3.44 -0.69
CA VAL A 25 21.77 -4.12 -1.56
C VAL A 25 20.46 -4.28 -0.79
N ALA A 26 19.33 -4.03 -1.46
CA ALA A 26 18.00 -4.22 -0.91
C ALA A 26 17.24 -5.24 -1.76
N PHE A 27 16.43 -6.05 -1.09
CA PHE A 27 15.52 -6.99 -1.73
C PHE A 27 14.10 -6.70 -1.25
N PHE A 28 13.15 -6.72 -2.19
CA PHE A 28 11.75 -6.45 -1.92
C PHE A 28 10.92 -7.71 -2.18
N VAL A 29 10.14 -8.13 -1.18
CA VAL A 29 9.15 -9.20 -1.33
C VAL A 29 7.82 -8.57 -1.70
N CYS A 30 7.41 -8.73 -2.95
CA CYS A 30 6.17 -8.19 -3.47
C CYS A 30 5.22 -9.33 -3.87
N PRO A 31 3.90 -9.18 -3.70
CA PRO A 31 2.93 -10.07 -4.34
C PRO A 31 3.09 -10.07 -5.87
N LYS A 32 2.64 -11.14 -6.53
CA LYS A 32 2.47 -11.14 -7.99
C LYS A 32 1.42 -10.09 -8.38
N GLU A 33 1.59 -9.46 -9.54
CA GLU A 33 0.80 -8.31 -10.00
C GLU A 33 -0.72 -8.50 -9.93
N ASP A 34 -1.21 -9.67 -10.34
CA ASP A 34 -2.62 -10.06 -10.36
C ASP A 34 -3.17 -10.47 -8.99
N LYS A 35 -2.33 -10.53 -7.95
CA LYS A 35 -2.78 -10.97 -6.62
C LYS A 35 -3.55 -9.85 -5.93
N VAL A 36 -4.73 -10.23 -5.45
CA VAL A 36 -5.57 -9.39 -4.60
C VAL A 36 -4.96 -9.30 -3.20
N VAL A 37 -4.70 -8.08 -2.77
CA VAL A 37 -4.23 -7.72 -1.44
C VAL A 37 -5.44 -7.54 -0.53
N ARG A 38 -5.69 -8.54 0.32
CA ARG A 38 -6.78 -8.52 1.30
C ARG A 38 -6.34 -9.10 2.64
N PRO A 39 -6.83 -8.58 3.77
CA PRO A 39 -6.55 -9.19 5.05
C PRO A 39 -7.22 -10.58 5.14
N PRO A 40 -6.53 -11.61 5.69
CA PRO A 40 -7.18 -12.84 6.12
C PRO A 40 -8.33 -12.56 7.09
N GLU A 41 -9.40 -13.34 7.00
CA GLU A 41 -10.63 -13.16 7.81
C GLU A 41 -10.33 -13.21 9.31
N ASP A 42 -9.53 -14.19 9.75
CA ASP A 42 -9.09 -14.30 11.15
C ASP A 42 -8.45 -13.01 11.69
N LEU A 43 -7.71 -12.25 10.85
CA LEU A 43 -7.08 -10.99 11.25
C LEU A 43 -8.08 -9.83 11.34
N VAL A 44 -9.22 -9.92 10.66
CA VAL A 44 -10.32 -8.97 10.78
C VAL A 44 -11.10 -9.25 12.06
N ASP A 45 -11.41 -10.52 12.33
CA ASP A 45 -12.17 -10.94 13.51
C ASP A 45 -11.42 -10.66 14.81
N MET A 46 -10.09 -10.85 14.82
CA MET A 46 -9.24 -10.51 15.95
C MET A 46 -9.01 -9.00 16.13
N ALA A 47 -9.42 -8.15 15.18
CA ALA A 47 -9.26 -6.71 15.33
C ALA A 47 -10.19 -6.20 16.43
N ARG A 48 -9.74 -5.22 17.24
CA ARG A 48 -10.56 -4.64 18.32
C ARG A 48 -11.94 -4.14 17.87
N GLU A 49 -12.01 -3.63 16.65
CA GLU A 49 -13.23 -3.10 16.05
C GLU A 49 -14.00 -4.18 15.27
N GLY A 50 -13.43 -5.37 15.04
CA GLY A 50 -14.00 -6.41 14.19
C GLY A 50 -14.21 -6.00 12.73
N THR A 51 -13.61 -4.88 12.30
CA THR A 51 -13.87 -4.29 10.98
C THR A 51 -12.64 -4.26 10.09
N ARG A 52 -12.94 -4.32 8.80
CA ARG A 52 -11.97 -4.23 7.72
C ARG A 52 -11.55 -2.76 7.51
N LYS A 53 -10.24 -2.49 7.56
CA LYS A 53 -9.70 -1.11 7.47
C LYS A 53 -9.36 -0.62 6.07
N TYR A 54 -9.17 -1.53 5.11
CA TYR A 54 -8.72 -1.20 3.75
C TYR A 54 -9.51 -1.99 2.71
N PRO A 55 -9.81 -1.42 1.52
CA PRO A 55 -10.51 -2.12 0.45
C PRO A 55 -9.70 -3.27 -0.15
N ASP A 56 -10.33 -4.08 -1.00
CA ASP A 56 -9.64 -5.03 -1.87
C ASP A 56 -8.99 -4.30 -3.04
N PHE A 57 -7.78 -4.70 -3.41
CA PHE A 57 -7.10 -4.17 -4.59
C PHE A 57 -6.06 -5.17 -5.11
N THR A 58 -5.73 -5.12 -6.39
CA THR A 58 -4.59 -5.89 -6.93
C THR A 58 -3.27 -5.20 -6.61
N TRP A 59 -2.20 -5.97 -6.47
CA TRP A 59 -0.86 -5.40 -6.28
C TRP A 59 -0.47 -4.45 -7.42
N SER A 60 -0.81 -4.79 -8.67
CA SER A 60 -0.57 -3.94 -9.83
C SER A 60 -1.19 -2.54 -9.69
N LEU A 61 -2.40 -2.43 -9.17
CA LEU A 61 -3.11 -1.16 -9.02
C LEU A 61 -2.45 -0.26 -7.96
N PHE A 62 -2.03 -0.85 -6.84
CA PHE A 62 -1.27 -0.12 -5.82
C PHE A 62 0.10 0.29 -6.34
N PHE A 63 0.80 -0.60 -7.05
CA PHE A 63 2.09 -0.31 -7.63
C PHE A 63 1.99 0.85 -8.62
N GLU A 64 1.06 0.79 -9.58
CA GLU A 64 0.81 1.85 -10.56
C GLU A 64 0.54 3.21 -9.88
N PHE A 65 -0.30 3.24 -8.84
CA PHE A 65 -0.56 4.46 -8.07
C PHE A 65 0.74 5.12 -7.58
N THR A 66 1.66 4.34 -7.00
CA THR A 66 2.93 4.87 -6.50
C THR A 66 3.92 5.29 -7.60
N GLN A 67 3.75 4.77 -8.83
CA GLN A 67 4.62 5.12 -9.96
C GLN A 67 4.10 6.33 -10.74
N LYS A 68 2.77 6.48 -10.88
CA LYS A 68 2.16 7.46 -11.78
C LYS A 68 1.41 8.59 -11.08
N HIS A 69 0.87 8.34 -9.89
CA HIS A 69 -0.12 9.24 -9.27
C HIS A 69 0.34 9.83 -7.94
N TYR A 70 1.27 9.18 -7.23
CA TYR A 70 1.63 9.59 -5.87
C TYR A 70 3.06 9.21 -5.48
N ARG A 71 3.83 10.19 -4.99
CA ARG A 71 5.17 9.93 -4.45
C ARG A 71 5.07 9.20 -3.12
N ALA A 72 5.70 8.03 -3.03
CA ALA A 72 5.66 7.20 -1.83
C ALA A 72 6.19 7.92 -0.57
N ASP A 73 5.43 7.82 0.52
CA ASP A 73 5.64 8.41 1.83
C ASP A 73 4.78 7.70 2.91
N VAL A 74 4.71 8.29 4.12
CA VAL A 74 3.96 7.73 5.25
C VAL A 74 2.44 7.68 5.04
N SER A 75 1.89 8.52 4.17
CA SER A 75 0.46 8.61 3.84
C SER A 75 0.05 7.74 2.67
N THR A 76 0.99 7.08 1.99
CA THR A 76 0.74 6.38 0.71
C THR A 76 -0.46 5.43 0.74
N LEU A 77 -0.58 4.58 1.77
CA LEU A 77 -1.69 3.63 1.84
C LEU A 77 -3.05 4.33 2.05
N GLN A 78 -3.08 5.42 2.80
CA GLN A 78 -4.29 6.22 3.02
C GLN A 78 -4.67 6.98 1.74
N SER A 79 -3.70 7.67 1.12
CA SER A 79 -3.90 8.39 -0.15
C SER A 79 -4.37 7.46 -1.26
N PHE A 80 -3.77 6.26 -1.36
CA PHE A 80 -4.21 5.22 -2.29
C PHE A 80 -5.65 4.78 -2.03
N THR A 81 -6.00 4.52 -0.76
CA THR A 81 -7.35 4.09 -0.39
C THR A 81 -8.39 5.15 -0.76
N HIS A 82 -8.12 6.43 -0.48
CA HIS A 82 -9.00 7.52 -0.89
C HIS A 82 -9.11 7.63 -2.41
N TRP A 83 -7.98 7.55 -3.12
CA TRP A 83 -7.95 7.60 -4.58
C TRP A 83 -8.80 6.47 -5.19
N LEU A 84 -8.57 5.23 -4.76
CA LEU A 84 -9.30 4.05 -5.23
C LEU A 84 -10.81 4.18 -5.05
N LEU A 85 -11.25 4.59 -3.85
CA LEU A 85 -12.67 4.75 -3.52
C LEU A 85 -13.31 5.94 -4.25
N SER A 86 -12.54 6.99 -4.56
CA SER A 86 -13.04 8.11 -5.36
C SER A 86 -13.23 7.73 -6.84
N SER A 87 -12.34 6.90 -7.38
CA SER A 87 -12.40 6.45 -8.78
C SER A 87 -13.58 5.51 -9.03
N SER A 88 -13.95 4.67 -8.04
CA SER A 88 -15.11 3.78 -8.12
C SER A 88 -16.46 4.48 -8.12
N ASN A 89 -16.52 5.79 -7.79
CA ASN A 89 -17.75 6.58 -7.78
C ASN A 89 -18.04 7.31 -9.10
N SER A 90 -17.27 7.03 -10.16
CA SER A 90 -17.55 7.58 -11.49
C SER A 90 -18.76 6.85 -12.10
N PRO A 91 -19.82 7.54 -12.56
CA PRO A 91 -20.92 6.87 -13.25
C PRO A 91 -20.38 6.14 -14.50
N PRO A 92 -20.94 4.97 -14.85
CA PRO A 92 -20.54 4.29 -16.09
C PRO A 92 -20.79 5.25 -17.27
N PRO A 93 -19.93 5.24 -18.30
CA PRO A 93 -20.15 6.08 -19.47
C PRO A 93 -21.47 5.68 -20.12
N THR A 94 -22.38 6.64 -20.23
CA THR A 94 -23.65 6.47 -20.95
C THR A 94 -23.34 6.22 -22.41
N THR A 95 -23.50 4.97 -22.85
CA THR A 95 -23.60 4.61 -24.28
C THR A 95 -24.94 5.03 -24.83
#